data_AF-A0A239U048-F1
#
_entry.id   AF-A0A239U048-F1
#
_cell.length_a   1.000
_cell.length_b   1.000
_cell.length_c   1.000
_cell.angle_alpha   90.00
_cell.angle_beta   90.00
_cell.angle_gamma   90.00
#
_symmetry.space_group_name_H-M   'P 1'
#
loop_
_entity.id
_entity.type
_entity.pdbx_description
1 polymer ?
#
loop_
_entity_poly.entity_id
_entity_poly.type
_entity_poly.pdbx_seq_one_letter_code
_entity_poly.pdbx_strand_id
1 'polypeptide(L)'
;MINRLIILMTVCLMSFSAVANADSPKAKEGDNLPPLVIETDNLTYAGAFIDWSGSPGIVAQKSVSLHKEPADNSPIVGIVPGYTSSTIVKQEMFPIVGVKAYIYPRMGKTKIIASPEKAKQSAALTNTADVNIGDDIYVIYSEKSGLKSVVWYKGNFIVVPSSGIKIPYINSNPEQNYYQGYTYAVYEGYSTNNDIVNEPVRYGGYYDDGKRYLITPPVCRRNADIWLQLEMPDKVTGWVQITDAYAGANAQPDWWKCYTGFSLDCFTGFSPDTHKLLTN
;
A
#
# COMPACT_ATOMS: atom_id res chain seq x y z
N MET A 1 -11.20 1.08 32.63
CA MET A 1 -10.61 -0.09 31.91
C MET A 1 -11.63 -0.90 31.08
N ILE A 2 -12.80 -0.35 30.72
CA ILE A 2 -13.83 -1.06 29.92
C ILE A 2 -13.85 -0.61 28.43
N ASN A 3 -13.25 0.53 28.10
CA ASN A 3 -13.35 1.11 26.75
C ASN A 3 -12.35 0.58 25.71
N ARG A 4 -11.35 -0.23 26.11
CA ARG A 4 -10.39 -0.82 25.16
C ARG A 4 -10.89 -2.14 24.54
N LEU A 5 -11.85 -2.81 25.17
CA LEU A 5 -12.40 -4.08 24.68
C LEU A 5 -13.48 -3.86 23.60
N ILE A 6 -14.19 -2.72 23.65
CA ILE A 6 -15.28 -2.41 22.72
C ILE A 6 -14.74 -2.03 21.33
N ILE A 7 -13.63 -1.28 21.26
CA ILE A 7 -13.04 -0.83 19.98
C ILE A 7 -12.47 -2.02 19.19
N LEU A 8 -11.87 -3.01 19.88
CA LEU A 8 -11.40 -4.23 19.23
C LEU A 8 -12.58 -5.05 18.65
N MET A 9 -13.71 -5.12 19.35
CA MET A 9 -14.92 -5.79 18.84
C MET A 9 -15.55 -5.06 17.64
N THR A 10 -15.54 -3.72 17.62
CA THR A 10 -16.18 -2.96 16.52
C THR A 10 -15.37 -3.03 15.22
N VAL A 11 -14.03 -2.99 15.31
CA VAL A 11 -13.15 -3.19 14.13
C VAL A 11 -13.30 -4.62 13.62
N CYS A 12 -13.33 -5.63 14.51
CA CYS A 12 -13.60 -7.00 14.10
C CYS A 12 -14.98 -7.14 13.42
N LEU A 13 -16.05 -6.52 13.94
CA LEU A 13 -17.40 -6.68 13.39
C LEU A 13 -17.57 -6.09 11.97
N MET A 14 -16.93 -4.98 11.63
CA MET A 14 -17.04 -4.42 10.27
C MET A 14 -16.24 -5.23 9.25
N SER A 15 -15.17 -5.92 9.68
CA SER A 15 -14.45 -6.90 8.85
C SER A 15 -15.25 -8.17 8.58
N PHE A 16 -16.31 -8.47 9.35
CA PHE A 16 -17.14 -9.66 9.13
C PHE A 16 -18.14 -9.50 7.97
N SER A 17 -18.65 -8.29 7.73
CA SER A 17 -19.71 -8.04 6.73
C SER A 17 -19.23 -8.23 5.28
N ALA A 18 -17.98 -7.89 4.99
CA ALA A 18 -17.40 -8.01 3.65
C ALA A 18 -16.87 -9.42 3.36
N VAL A 19 -16.58 -10.21 4.40
CA VAL A 19 -16.03 -11.58 4.28
C VAL A 19 -17.14 -12.64 4.30
N ALA A 20 -18.35 -12.30 4.75
CA ALA A 20 -19.48 -13.24 4.88
C ALA A 20 -20.09 -13.71 3.54
N ASN A 21 -19.83 -13.04 2.42
CA ASN A 21 -20.38 -13.39 1.10
C ASN A 21 -19.40 -14.16 0.19
N ALA A 22 -18.20 -14.49 0.68
CA ALA A 22 -17.35 -15.48 0.04
C ALA A 22 -17.64 -16.83 0.69
N ASP A 23 -17.92 -17.87 -0.09
CA ASP A 23 -17.98 -19.25 0.41
C ASP A 23 -16.70 -19.55 1.18
N SER A 24 -16.78 -19.52 2.52
CA SER A 24 -15.63 -19.74 3.38
C SER A 24 -15.18 -21.19 3.22
N PRO A 25 -13.93 -21.46 2.78
CA PRO A 25 -13.34 -22.76 3.05
C PRO A 25 -13.28 -22.87 4.58
N LYS A 26 -13.96 -23.89 5.12
CA LYS A 26 -14.05 -24.17 6.56
C LYS A 26 -12.65 -24.21 7.18
N ALA A 27 -12.21 -23.08 7.72
CA ALA A 27 -10.97 -23.00 8.48
C ALA A 27 -11.10 -23.94 9.69
N LYS A 28 -10.20 -24.91 9.79
CA LYS A 28 -10.13 -25.82 10.93
C LYS A 28 -9.15 -25.25 11.95
N GLU A 29 -9.40 -25.54 13.22
CA GLU A 29 -8.44 -25.28 14.29
C GLU A 29 -7.11 -25.97 13.95
N GLY A 30 -6.02 -25.20 13.89
CA GLY A 30 -4.72 -25.67 13.42
C GLY A 30 -4.33 -25.26 12.00
N ASP A 31 -5.22 -24.61 11.23
CA ASP A 31 -4.82 -23.98 9.97
C ASP A 31 -3.89 -22.78 10.27
N ASN A 32 -2.65 -22.82 9.78
CA ASN A 32 -1.67 -21.72 9.86
C ASN A 32 -2.07 -20.55 8.94
N LEU A 33 -3.24 -19.96 9.20
CA LEU A 33 -3.75 -18.80 8.48
C LEU A 33 -2.96 -17.55 8.90
N PRO A 34 -2.70 -16.62 7.98
CA PRO A 34 -2.05 -15.37 8.34
C PRO A 34 -2.96 -14.53 9.25
N PRO A 35 -2.42 -13.52 9.95
CA PRO A 35 -3.22 -12.58 10.72
C PRO A 35 -4.32 -11.93 9.88
N LEU A 36 -5.42 -11.55 10.54
CA LEU A 36 -6.50 -10.78 9.89
C LEU A 36 -6.02 -9.38 9.51
N VAL A 37 -5.35 -8.71 10.46
CA VAL A 37 -4.79 -7.37 10.31
C VAL A 37 -3.43 -7.33 11.00
N ILE A 38 -2.47 -6.61 10.42
CA ILE A 38 -1.19 -6.27 11.03
C ILE A 38 -1.09 -4.74 11.06
N GLU A 39 -1.06 -4.15 12.24
CA GLU A 39 -0.78 -2.72 12.44
C GLU A 39 0.73 -2.51 12.54
N THR A 40 1.27 -1.56 11.77
CA THR A 40 2.70 -1.25 11.79
C THR A 40 3.01 0.16 11.32
N ASP A 41 4.04 0.76 11.91
CA ASP A 41 4.60 2.05 11.53
C ASP A 41 5.57 1.90 10.34
N ASN A 42 6.00 0.66 10.04
CA ASN A 42 6.88 0.36 8.92
C ASN A 42 6.08 0.21 7.62
N LEU A 43 6.00 1.32 6.88
CA LEU A 43 5.24 1.41 5.63
C LEU A 43 5.81 0.57 4.47
N THR A 44 7.05 0.08 4.58
CA THR A 44 7.72 -0.63 3.49
C THR A 44 7.00 -1.92 3.09
N TYR A 45 6.35 -2.59 4.05
CA TYR A 45 5.54 -3.78 3.79
C TYR A 45 4.29 -3.49 2.97
N ALA A 46 3.77 -2.25 3.06
CA ALA A 46 2.69 -1.74 2.24
C ALA A 46 3.21 -1.05 0.97
N GLY A 47 4.51 -1.13 0.64
CA GLY A 47 5.06 -0.46 -0.55
C GLY A 47 5.03 1.05 -0.46
N ALA A 48 5.37 1.60 0.70
CA ALA A 48 5.55 3.03 0.92
C ALA A 48 6.75 3.31 1.85
N PHE A 49 7.29 4.52 1.77
CA PHE A 49 8.49 4.91 2.52
C PHE A 49 8.41 6.40 2.90
N ILE A 50 8.90 6.74 4.10
CA ILE A 50 9.10 8.12 4.55
C ILE A 50 10.58 8.30 4.86
N ASP A 51 11.20 9.29 4.22
CA ASP A 51 12.49 9.84 4.59
C ASP A 51 12.31 10.86 5.73
N TRP A 52 12.60 10.40 6.94
CA TRP A 52 12.58 11.21 8.16
C TRP A 52 13.84 12.06 8.35
N SER A 53 14.86 11.93 7.50
CA SER A 53 16.07 12.75 7.60
C SER A 53 15.81 14.22 7.25
N GLY A 54 14.75 14.49 6.50
CA GLY A 54 14.20 15.82 6.26
C GLY A 54 12.99 16.15 7.15
N SER A 55 12.28 17.21 6.78
CA SER A 55 10.94 17.50 7.34
C SER A 55 9.90 17.08 6.31
N PRO A 56 9.41 15.82 6.36
CA PRO A 56 8.44 15.36 5.39
C PRO A 56 7.12 16.12 5.55
N GLY A 57 6.46 16.40 4.43
CA GLY A 57 5.24 17.19 4.43
C GLY A 57 4.38 16.93 3.19
N ILE A 58 3.10 17.27 3.28
CA ILE A 58 2.11 17.02 2.23
C ILE A 58 1.30 18.27 1.90
N VAL A 59 0.80 18.34 0.67
CA VAL A 59 -0.18 19.34 0.23
C VAL A 59 -1.46 18.66 -0.20
N ALA A 60 -2.58 19.17 0.33
CA ALA A 60 -3.91 18.77 -0.09
C ALA A 60 -4.32 19.52 -1.37
N GLN A 61 -4.81 18.79 -2.36
CA GLN A 61 -5.48 19.31 -3.56
C GLN A 61 -6.92 19.77 -3.29
N LYS A 62 -7.61 19.07 -2.39
CA LYS A 62 -8.96 19.38 -1.96
C LYS A 62 -9.04 19.29 -0.45
N SER A 63 -10.00 19.99 0.14
CA SER A 63 -10.17 19.97 1.58
C SER A 63 -10.41 18.54 2.06
N VAL A 64 -9.66 18.12 3.09
CA VAL A 64 -9.77 16.79 3.68
C VAL A 64 -9.89 16.90 5.19
N SER A 65 -10.67 16.01 5.79
CA SER A 65 -10.84 15.96 7.23
C SER A 65 -9.64 15.27 7.89
N LEU A 66 -9.22 15.79 9.03
CA LEU A 66 -8.29 15.13 9.93
C LEU A 66 -9.05 14.41 11.02
N HIS A 67 -8.77 13.13 11.20
CA HIS A 67 -9.42 12.27 12.17
C HIS A 67 -8.57 12.13 13.44
N LYS A 68 -9.21 12.05 14.60
CA LYS A 68 -8.51 11.87 15.89
C LYS A 68 -7.67 10.60 15.94
N GLU A 69 -8.21 9.51 15.40
CA GLU A 69 -7.58 8.20 15.23
C GLU A 69 -7.57 7.85 13.73
N PRO A 70 -6.69 6.94 13.27
CA PRO A 70 -6.59 6.52 11.87
C PRO A 70 -7.76 5.60 11.47
N ALA A 71 -8.97 6.15 11.46
CA ALA A 71 -10.20 5.48 11.07
C ALA A 71 -11.23 6.52 10.59
N ASP A 72 -11.96 6.23 9.51
CA ASP A 72 -12.93 7.18 8.92
C ASP A 72 -14.08 7.54 9.86
N ASN A 73 -14.45 6.62 10.77
CA ASN A 73 -15.49 6.83 11.77
C ASN A 73 -14.99 7.55 13.03
N SER A 74 -13.70 7.88 13.11
CA SER A 74 -13.14 8.65 14.22
C SER A 74 -13.60 10.13 14.14
N PRO A 75 -13.80 10.80 15.29
CA PRO A 75 -14.12 12.22 15.32
C PRO A 75 -13.13 13.07 14.52
N ILE A 76 -13.65 14.10 13.85
CA ILE A 76 -12.85 15.07 13.09
C ILE A 76 -12.25 16.08 14.07
N VAL A 77 -10.94 16.32 13.96
CA VAL A 77 -10.18 17.25 14.81
C VAL A 77 -9.70 18.48 14.04
N GLY A 78 -9.75 18.46 12.71
CA GLY A 78 -9.34 19.57 11.87
C GLY A 78 -9.68 19.32 10.40
N ILE A 79 -9.44 20.32 9.57
CA ILE A 79 -9.58 20.22 8.12
C ILE A 79 -8.31 20.78 7.50
N VAL A 80 -7.64 19.99 6.66
CA VAL A 80 -6.57 20.50 5.81
C VAL A 80 -7.25 21.17 4.60
N PRO A 81 -7.07 22.48 4.40
CA PRO A 81 -7.67 23.17 3.26
C PRO A 81 -7.02 22.70 1.94
N GLY A 82 -7.84 22.52 0.91
CA GLY A 82 -7.35 22.25 -0.44
C GLY A 82 -6.64 23.46 -1.04
N TYR A 83 -5.51 23.22 -1.68
CA TYR A 83 -4.74 24.24 -2.38
C TYR A 83 -5.22 24.40 -3.82
N THR A 84 -5.58 25.63 -4.19
CA THR A 84 -6.12 25.95 -5.53
C THR A 84 -5.09 26.53 -6.49
N SER A 85 -3.91 26.93 -6.01
CA SER A 85 -2.87 27.51 -6.87
C SER A 85 -2.09 26.42 -7.63
N SER A 86 -1.56 26.79 -8.79
CA SER A 86 -0.76 25.92 -9.65
C SER A 86 0.66 25.69 -9.11
N THR A 87 1.14 26.56 -8.23
CA THR A 87 2.51 26.57 -7.71
C THR A 87 2.50 26.20 -6.25
N ILE A 88 3.26 25.17 -5.86
CA ILE A 88 3.32 24.68 -4.50
C ILE A 88 4.54 25.26 -3.80
N VAL A 89 4.28 26.03 -2.75
CA VAL A 89 5.30 26.63 -1.90
C VAL A 89 5.64 25.66 -0.76
N LYS A 90 6.92 25.38 -0.53
CA LYS A 90 7.34 24.40 0.50
C LYS A 90 6.87 24.78 1.91
N GLN A 91 6.78 26.08 2.21
CA GLN A 91 6.26 26.56 3.50
C GLN A 91 4.75 26.33 3.68
N GLU A 92 4.00 25.97 2.63
CA GLU A 92 2.56 25.70 2.68
C GLU A 92 2.25 24.19 2.87
N MET A 93 3.29 23.37 3.06
CA MET A 93 3.13 21.94 3.35
C MET A 93 2.77 21.69 4.81
N PHE A 94 1.86 20.74 5.03
CA PHE A 94 1.54 20.25 6.37
C PHE A 94 2.57 19.19 6.77
N PRO A 95 3.31 19.37 7.88
CA PRO A 95 4.28 18.39 8.35
C PRO A 95 3.63 17.03 8.61
N ILE A 96 4.29 15.97 8.14
CA ILE A 96 3.97 14.60 8.51
C ILE A 96 4.74 14.30 9.80
N VAL A 97 4.01 13.97 10.87
CA VAL A 97 4.59 13.74 12.22
C VAL A 97 4.42 12.30 12.71
N GLY A 98 3.67 11.48 11.97
CA GLY A 98 3.43 10.08 12.30
C GLY A 98 2.85 9.31 11.12
N VAL A 99 2.96 7.99 11.17
CA VAL A 99 2.47 7.09 10.12
C VAL A 99 1.95 5.80 10.71
N LYS A 100 0.98 5.20 10.02
CA LYS A 100 0.56 3.83 10.27
C LYS A 100 0.13 3.14 8.98
N ALA A 101 0.38 1.83 8.92
CA ALA A 101 -0.20 0.94 7.95
C ALA A 101 -1.04 -0.13 8.65
N TYR A 102 -2.20 -0.43 8.09
CA TYR A 102 -3.04 -1.57 8.45
C TYR A 102 -3.01 -2.56 7.30
N ILE A 103 -2.28 -3.66 7.46
CA ILE A 103 -2.05 -4.67 6.43
C ILE A 103 -3.06 -5.81 6.58
N TYR A 104 -3.66 -6.25 5.47
CA TYR A 104 -4.69 -7.28 5.42
C TYR A 104 -4.23 -8.50 4.60
N PRO A 105 -3.36 -9.38 5.14
CA PRO A 105 -2.76 -10.46 4.36
C PRO A 105 -3.78 -11.37 3.68
N ARG A 106 -4.88 -11.70 4.37
CA ARG A 106 -5.91 -12.61 3.85
C ARG A 106 -6.57 -12.11 2.56
N MET A 107 -6.57 -10.80 2.31
CA MET A 107 -7.07 -10.22 1.06
C MET A 107 -6.13 -10.48 -0.13
N GLY A 108 -4.90 -10.94 0.11
CA GLY A 108 -3.89 -11.15 -0.92
C GLY A 108 -3.63 -12.60 -1.33
N LYS A 109 -4.52 -13.54 -0.96
CA LYS A 109 -4.29 -14.97 -1.18
C LYS A 109 -3.86 -15.25 -2.64
N THR A 110 -2.75 -15.97 -2.79
CA THR A 110 -2.10 -16.18 -4.08
C THR A 110 -1.47 -17.57 -4.09
N LYS A 111 -1.84 -18.39 -5.06
CA LYS A 111 -1.43 -19.79 -5.15
C LYS A 111 -0.16 -19.95 -5.98
N ILE A 112 0.84 -20.67 -5.46
CA ILE A 112 2.07 -20.96 -6.21
C ILE A 112 1.87 -22.22 -7.05
N ILE A 113 2.06 -22.08 -8.37
CA ILE A 113 1.87 -23.14 -9.36
C ILE A 113 3.17 -23.61 -10.02
N ALA A 114 4.26 -22.84 -9.89
CA ALA A 114 5.59 -23.21 -10.38
C ALA A 114 6.70 -22.52 -9.55
N SER A 115 7.96 -22.91 -9.77
CA SER A 115 9.12 -22.32 -9.08
C SER A 115 9.32 -20.85 -9.48
N PRO A 116 9.58 -19.91 -8.56
CA PRO A 116 9.86 -18.51 -8.90
C PRO A 116 11.23 -18.29 -9.55
N GLU A 117 12.14 -19.28 -9.59
CA GLU A 117 13.54 -19.12 -10.01
C GLU A 117 13.73 -18.49 -11.39
N LYS A 118 12.90 -18.86 -12.38
CA LYS A 118 12.96 -18.25 -13.72
C LYS A 118 12.62 -16.76 -13.70
N ALA A 119 11.77 -16.31 -12.77
CA ALA A 119 11.46 -14.90 -12.57
C ALA A 119 12.49 -14.19 -11.67
N LYS A 120 13.17 -14.92 -10.77
CA LYS A 120 14.30 -14.39 -9.96
C LYS A 120 15.50 -13.99 -10.82
N GLN A 121 15.73 -14.64 -11.96
CA GLN A 121 16.83 -14.31 -12.87
C GLN A 121 16.58 -13.03 -13.69
N SER A 122 15.31 -12.64 -13.88
CA SER A 122 14.94 -11.47 -14.70
C SER A 122 14.74 -10.20 -13.88
N ALA A 123 14.38 -10.32 -12.61
CA ALA A 123 14.40 -9.24 -11.65
C ALA A 123 15.75 -9.27 -10.93
N ALA A 124 16.53 -8.18 -10.88
CA ALA A 124 17.81 -8.11 -10.17
C ALA A 124 17.63 -8.15 -8.63
N LEU A 125 16.84 -9.11 -8.13
CA LEU A 125 16.51 -9.29 -6.73
C LEU A 125 17.48 -10.28 -6.13
N THR A 126 18.45 -9.78 -5.39
CA THR A 126 19.49 -10.58 -4.74
C THR A 126 18.97 -11.36 -3.51
N ASN A 127 17.77 -11.05 -3.00
CA ASN A 127 17.24 -11.59 -1.75
C ASN A 127 15.74 -11.94 -1.80
N THR A 128 15.38 -12.92 -2.62
CA THR A 128 14.02 -13.48 -2.65
C THR A 128 14.01 -14.82 -1.90
N ALA A 129 13.13 -14.94 -0.89
CA ALA A 129 12.98 -16.20 -0.16
C ALA A 129 12.49 -17.31 -1.11
N ASP A 130 12.82 -18.56 -0.77
CA ASP A 130 12.29 -19.72 -1.49
C ASP A 130 10.87 -20.02 -1.03
N VAL A 131 9.96 -20.02 -2.00
CA VAL A 131 8.57 -20.39 -1.80
C VAL A 131 8.31 -21.71 -2.51
N ASN A 132 7.54 -22.59 -1.88
CA ASN A 132 7.31 -23.93 -2.41
C ASN A 132 6.12 -23.97 -3.38
N ILE A 133 6.24 -24.81 -4.41
CA ILE A 133 5.13 -25.10 -5.31
C ILE A 133 3.99 -25.75 -4.51
N GLY A 134 2.76 -25.27 -4.73
CA GLY A 134 1.56 -25.74 -4.03
C GLY A 134 1.23 -24.98 -2.75
N ASP A 135 2.16 -24.17 -2.22
CA ASP A 135 1.87 -23.32 -1.06
C ASP A 135 1.06 -22.08 -1.46
N ASP A 136 0.35 -21.52 -0.48
CA ASP A 136 -0.26 -20.19 -0.56
C ASP A 136 0.72 -19.13 -0.03
N ILE A 137 0.87 -18.06 -0.80
CA ILE A 137 1.46 -16.78 -0.36
C ILE A 137 0.36 -15.72 -0.32
N TYR A 138 0.60 -14.63 0.40
CA TYR A 138 -0.37 -13.56 0.56
C TYR A 138 0.23 -12.24 0.08
N VAL A 139 -0.10 -11.82 -1.13
CA VAL A 139 0.41 -10.60 -1.74
C VAL A 139 -0.12 -9.39 -0.96
N ILE A 140 0.79 -8.66 -0.34
CA ILE A 140 0.47 -7.42 0.40
C ILE A 140 0.50 -6.24 -0.55
N TYR A 141 1.54 -6.19 -1.36
CA TYR A 141 1.77 -5.11 -2.31
C TYR A 141 2.45 -5.67 -3.56
N SER A 142 1.95 -5.28 -4.74
CA SER A 142 2.56 -5.57 -6.04
C SER A 142 2.45 -4.36 -6.95
N GLU A 143 3.56 -3.98 -7.57
CA GLU A 143 3.65 -2.92 -8.59
C GLU A 143 3.46 -3.45 -10.01
N LYS A 144 2.96 -2.58 -10.90
CA LYS A 144 2.79 -2.86 -12.34
C LYS A 144 4.08 -3.00 -13.12
N SER A 145 5.17 -2.41 -12.67
CA SER A 145 6.46 -2.56 -13.34
C SER A 145 6.97 -4.00 -13.36
N GLY A 146 6.40 -4.87 -12.52
CA GLY A 146 6.71 -6.28 -12.51
C GLY A 146 8.03 -6.63 -11.83
N LEU A 147 8.70 -5.70 -11.14
CA LEU A 147 9.97 -6.01 -10.49
C LEU A 147 9.80 -6.74 -9.16
N LYS A 148 9.10 -6.16 -8.18
CA LYS A 148 9.02 -6.73 -6.82
C LYS A 148 7.61 -6.73 -6.22
N SER A 149 7.27 -7.81 -5.52
CA SER A 149 6.07 -7.96 -4.70
C SER A 149 6.49 -8.21 -3.26
N VAL A 150 5.84 -7.53 -2.32
CA VAL A 150 5.93 -7.89 -0.89
C VAL A 150 4.80 -8.84 -0.57
N VAL A 151 5.15 -9.99 0.00
CA VAL A 151 4.18 -11.03 0.33
C VAL A 151 4.38 -11.49 1.77
N TRP A 152 3.29 -11.90 2.40
CA TRP A 152 3.32 -12.61 3.66
C TRP A 152 3.35 -14.12 3.41
N TYR A 153 4.31 -14.81 4.01
CA TYR A 153 4.51 -16.24 3.86
C TYR A 153 5.07 -16.83 5.15
N LYS A 154 4.40 -17.85 5.70
CA LYS A 154 4.83 -18.60 6.90
C LYS A 154 5.32 -17.69 8.05
N GLY A 155 4.53 -16.67 8.37
CA GLY A 155 4.79 -15.76 9.49
C GLY A 155 5.75 -14.60 9.19
N ASN A 156 6.21 -14.44 7.95
CA ASN A 156 7.22 -13.45 7.59
C ASN A 156 6.82 -12.64 6.35
N PHE A 157 7.28 -11.39 6.28
CA PHE A 157 7.28 -10.62 5.05
C PHE A 157 8.50 -10.98 4.21
N ILE A 158 8.29 -11.33 2.95
CA ILE A 158 9.35 -11.65 1.99
C ILE A 158 9.10 -10.92 0.68
N VAL A 159 10.17 -10.73 -0.08
CA VAL A 159 10.09 -10.18 -1.44
C VAL A 159 10.11 -11.33 -2.45
N VAL A 160 9.26 -11.24 -3.46
CA VAL A 160 9.23 -12.17 -4.61
C VAL A 160 9.10 -11.41 -5.93
N PRO A 161 9.48 -11.99 -7.08
CA PRO A 161 9.37 -11.30 -8.37
C PRO A 161 7.90 -11.09 -8.79
N SER A 162 7.47 -9.84 -9.02
CA SER A 162 6.08 -9.57 -9.44
C SER A 162 5.76 -10.09 -10.85
N SER A 163 6.75 -10.14 -11.73
CA SER A 163 6.59 -10.48 -13.16
C SER A 163 5.97 -11.85 -13.41
N GLY A 164 6.09 -12.80 -12.47
CA GLY A 164 5.50 -14.12 -12.58
C GLY A 164 4.23 -14.35 -11.75
N ILE A 165 3.74 -13.32 -11.05
CA ILE A 165 2.45 -13.37 -10.36
C ILE A 165 1.36 -12.88 -11.31
N LYS A 166 0.45 -13.76 -11.70
CA LYS A 166 -0.73 -13.38 -12.48
C LYS A 166 -1.75 -12.69 -11.57
N ILE A 167 -1.62 -11.37 -11.47
CA ILE A 167 -2.62 -10.50 -10.84
C ILE A 167 -3.53 -9.94 -11.94
N PRO A 168 -4.86 -10.05 -11.80
CA PRO A 168 -5.79 -9.35 -12.68
C PRO A 168 -5.43 -7.86 -12.81
N TYR A 169 -5.51 -7.31 -14.02
CA TYR A 169 -5.38 -5.87 -14.35
C TYR A 169 -4.00 -5.21 -14.24
N ILE A 170 -3.15 -5.65 -13.32
CA ILE A 170 -1.75 -5.24 -13.31
C ILE A 170 -1.03 -5.76 -14.58
N ASN A 171 -1.39 -6.97 -15.02
CA ASN A 171 -0.78 -7.66 -16.15
C ASN A 171 -1.70 -7.78 -17.39
N SER A 172 -2.66 -6.86 -17.58
CA SER A 172 -3.72 -6.98 -18.60
C SER A 172 -3.27 -6.79 -20.06
N ASN A 173 -2.01 -6.40 -20.31
CA ASN A 173 -1.49 -6.32 -21.67
C ASN A 173 -0.25 -7.22 -21.84
N PRO A 174 -0.42 -8.47 -22.31
CA PRO A 174 0.69 -9.41 -22.55
C PRO A 174 1.77 -8.85 -23.48
N GLU A 175 1.42 -7.87 -24.32
CA GLU A 175 2.31 -7.26 -25.31
C GLU A 175 3.19 -6.12 -24.75
N GLN A 176 2.87 -5.58 -23.57
CA GLN A 176 3.62 -4.46 -22.95
C GLN A 176 4.38 -4.83 -21.67
N ASN A 177 4.22 -6.05 -21.17
CA ASN A 177 5.03 -6.54 -20.06
C ASN A 177 6.42 -6.91 -20.56
N TYR A 178 7.44 -6.22 -20.04
CA TYR A 178 8.87 -6.42 -20.34
C TYR A 178 9.37 -7.86 -20.07
N TYR A 179 8.54 -8.71 -19.45
CA TYR A 179 8.87 -10.04 -18.97
C TYR A 179 7.80 -11.05 -19.44
N GLN A 180 7.92 -11.51 -20.68
CA GLN A 180 6.99 -12.48 -21.26
C GLN A 180 7.06 -13.85 -20.56
N GLY A 181 5.88 -14.43 -20.32
CA GLY A 181 5.62 -15.86 -20.56
C GLY A 181 5.70 -16.84 -19.37
N TYR A 182 6.17 -16.44 -18.20
CA TYR A 182 6.31 -17.36 -17.06
C TYR A 182 5.45 -16.95 -15.86
N THR A 183 4.30 -17.61 -15.71
CA THR A 183 3.47 -17.50 -14.50
C THR A 183 3.88 -18.58 -13.51
N TYR A 184 4.33 -18.16 -12.33
CA TYR A 184 4.64 -19.07 -11.22
C TYR A 184 3.61 -19.00 -10.09
N ALA A 185 2.80 -17.93 -10.04
CA ALA A 185 1.74 -17.79 -9.06
C ALA A 185 0.48 -17.15 -9.65
N VAL A 186 -0.68 -17.48 -9.10
CA VAL A 186 -1.98 -16.95 -9.52
C VAL A 186 -2.62 -16.24 -8.33
N TYR A 187 -2.92 -14.96 -8.49
CA TYR A 187 -3.59 -14.17 -7.46
C TYR A 187 -5.08 -14.56 -7.39
N GLU A 188 -5.50 -14.98 -6.21
CA GLU A 188 -6.87 -15.38 -5.87
C GLU A 188 -7.46 -14.45 -4.80
N GLY A 189 -6.80 -13.32 -4.55
CA GLY A 189 -7.17 -12.36 -3.52
C GLY A 189 -8.33 -11.44 -3.92
N TYR A 190 -8.66 -10.54 -3.01
CA TYR A 190 -9.66 -9.50 -3.21
C TYR A 190 -9.27 -8.60 -4.40
N SER A 191 -10.25 -8.35 -5.26
CA SER A 191 -10.19 -7.42 -6.38
C SER A 191 -11.54 -6.75 -6.55
N THR A 192 -11.55 -5.54 -7.09
CA THR A 192 -12.75 -4.73 -7.32
C THR A 192 -12.92 -4.43 -8.80
N ASN A 193 -14.14 -4.08 -9.21
CA ASN A 193 -14.38 -3.61 -10.58
C ASN A 193 -13.63 -2.31 -10.92
N ASN A 194 -13.21 -1.54 -9.91
CA ASN A 194 -12.42 -0.32 -10.09
C ASN A 194 -10.91 -0.61 -10.23
N ASP A 195 -10.49 -1.87 -10.04
CA ASP A 195 -9.16 -2.31 -10.44
C ASP A 195 -9.06 -2.53 -11.97
N ILE A 196 -10.20 -2.53 -12.69
CA ILE A 196 -10.33 -3.01 -14.08
C ILE A 196 -10.21 -1.90 -15.14
N VAL A 197 -10.50 -0.65 -14.78
CA VAL A 197 -10.87 0.37 -15.77
C VAL A 197 -9.99 1.63 -15.65
N ASN A 198 -9.31 1.97 -16.74
CA ASN A 198 -8.56 3.21 -17.07
C ASN A 198 -7.09 3.32 -16.62
N GLU A 199 -6.30 4.02 -17.45
CA GLU A 199 -4.98 4.52 -17.08
C GLU A 199 -5.07 5.40 -15.82
N PRO A 200 -4.08 5.33 -14.91
CA PRO A 200 -4.06 6.17 -13.72
C PRO A 200 -4.11 7.66 -14.12
N VAL A 201 -4.96 8.43 -13.43
CA VAL A 201 -5.03 9.88 -13.64
C VAL A 201 -3.68 10.49 -13.27
N ARG A 202 -3.02 11.16 -14.22
CA ARG A 202 -1.75 11.84 -13.97
C ARG A 202 -2.01 13.17 -13.29
N TYR A 203 -1.37 13.43 -12.16
CA TYR A 203 -1.41 14.72 -11.47
C TYR A 203 -0.13 15.51 -11.77
N GLY A 204 -0.26 16.78 -12.14
CA GLY A 204 0.88 17.68 -12.31
C GLY A 204 0.98 18.69 -11.17
N GLY A 205 2.18 18.94 -10.67
CA GLY A 205 2.49 20.03 -9.74
C GLY A 205 3.73 20.81 -10.16
N TYR A 206 3.76 22.11 -9.87
CA TYR A 206 4.94 22.98 -10.00
C TYR A 206 5.51 23.26 -8.61
N TYR A 207 6.83 23.17 -8.46
CA TYR A 207 7.54 23.70 -7.28
C TYR A 207 8.05 25.11 -7.58
N ASP A 208 8.28 25.89 -6.53
CA ASP A 208 8.88 27.24 -6.60
C ASP A 208 10.28 27.29 -7.24
N ASP A 209 10.94 26.16 -7.44
CA ASP A 209 12.20 26.08 -8.20
C ASP A 209 11.98 25.97 -9.72
N GLY A 210 10.74 26.12 -10.19
CA GLY A 210 10.37 26.05 -11.60
C GLY A 210 10.30 24.63 -12.17
N LYS A 211 10.55 23.59 -11.37
CA LYS A 211 10.46 22.21 -11.83
C LYS A 211 9.02 21.71 -11.76
N ARG A 212 8.58 21.11 -12.87
CA ARG A 212 7.31 20.39 -12.96
C ARG A 212 7.53 18.93 -12.59
N TYR A 213 6.78 18.44 -11.60
CA TYR A 213 6.71 17.02 -11.30
C TYR A 213 5.34 16.50 -11.70
N LEU A 214 5.35 15.47 -12.55
CA LEU A 214 4.18 14.64 -12.83
C LEU A 214 4.18 13.52 -11.80
N ILE A 215 3.20 13.54 -10.90
CA ILE A 215 2.93 12.44 -9.97
C ILE A 215 1.82 11.62 -10.59
N THR A 216 2.21 10.49 -11.17
CA THR A 216 1.26 9.45 -11.56
C THR A 216 1.06 8.56 -10.34
N PRO A 217 -0.18 8.36 -9.86
CA PRO A 217 -0.43 7.38 -8.83
C PRO A 217 0.13 6.04 -9.29
N PRO A 218 0.89 5.35 -8.43
CA PRO A 218 1.38 4.05 -8.79
C PRO A 218 0.23 3.10 -9.12
N VAL A 219 0.27 2.46 -10.29
CA VAL A 219 -0.60 1.31 -10.58
C VAL A 219 -0.07 0.14 -9.79
N CYS A 220 -0.58 -0.01 -8.57
CA CYS A 220 -0.20 -1.07 -7.66
C CYS A 220 -1.46 -1.69 -7.05
N ARG A 221 -1.40 -3.00 -6.78
CA ARG A 221 -2.38 -3.66 -5.91
C ARG A 221 -1.80 -3.65 -4.51
N ARG A 222 -2.56 -3.13 -3.56
CA ARG A 222 -2.19 -3.04 -2.16
C ARG A 222 -3.35 -3.56 -1.32
N ASN A 223 -3.05 -4.49 -0.41
CA ASN A 223 -3.96 -5.00 0.60
C ASN A 223 -3.59 -4.38 1.95
N ALA A 224 -3.52 -3.05 1.99
CA ALA A 224 -3.17 -2.28 3.17
C ALA A 224 -3.69 -0.84 3.11
N ASP A 225 -4.18 -0.33 4.23
CA ASP A 225 -4.45 1.09 4.41
C ASP A 225 -3.18 1.78 4.90
N ILE A 226 -2.94 3.01 4.44
CA ILE A 226 -1.84 3.84 4.94
C ILE A 226 -2.44 5.16 5.40
N TRP A 227 -2.06 5.55 6.61
CA TRP A 227 -2.49 6.76 7.28
C TRP A 227 -1.28 7.62 7.63
N LEU A 228 -1.43 8.93 7.42
CA LEU A 228 -0.45 9.92 7.82
C LEU A 228 -1.05 10.76 8.95
N GLN A 229 -0.26 11.01 10.00
CA GLN A 229 -0.58 12.01 11.00
C GLN A 229 0.03 13.34 10.58
N LEU A 230 -0.80 14.36 10.44
CA LEU A 230 -0.40 15.71 10.05
C LEU A 230 -0.47 16.65 11.25
N GLU A 231 0.45 17.60 11.33
CA GLU A 231 0.44 18.71 12.29
C GLU A 231 -0.04 20.00 11.61
N MET A 232 -1.09 20.61 12.15
CA MET A 232 -1.64 21.88 11.69
C MET A 232 -0.86 23.08 12.27
N PRO A 233 -0.97 24.30 11.70
CA PRO A 233 -0.27 25.48 12.20
C PRO A 233 -0.55 25.82 13.68
N ASP A 234 -1.74 25.50 14.16
CA ASP A 234 -2.18 25.65 15.56
C ASP A 234 -1.75 24.48 16.46
N LYS A 235 -0.89 23.59 15.96
CA LYS A 235 -0.38 22.38 16.63
C LYS A 235 -1.41 21.28 16.88
N VAL A 236 -2.60 21.39 16.29
CA VAL A 236 -3.55 20.26 16.25
C VAL A 236 -2.98 19.16 15.36
N THR A 237 -2.95 17.93 15.87
CA THR A 237 -2.56 16.76 15.07
C THR A 237 -3.77 15.91 14.73
N GLY A 238 -3.81 15.34 13.52
CA GLY A 238 -4.81 14.35 13.16
C GLY A 238 -4.40 13.48 11.99
N TRP A 239 -5.12 12.39 11.81
CA TRP A 239 -4.85 11.34 10.83
C TRP A 239 -5.64 11.54 9.56
N VAL A 240 -5.02 11.21 8.44
CA VAL A 240 -5.66 11.20 7.13
C VAL A 240 -5.21 9.98 6.33
N GLN A 241 -6.16 9.32 5.68
CA GLN A 241 -5.89 8.15 4.86
C GLN A 241 -5.32 8.58 3.51
N ILE A 242 -4.25 7.92 3.06
CA ILE A 242 -3.65 8.15 1.74
C ILE A 242 -3.80 6.94 0.82
N THR A 243 -4.02 5.74 1.37
CA THR A 243 -4.36 4.55 0.60
C THR A 243 -5.47 3.78 1.30
N ASP A 244 -6.37 3.21 0.49
CA ASP A 244 -7.48 2.37 0.93
C ASP A 244 -7.33 0.99 0.29
N ALA A 245 -7.22 -0.05 1.12
CA ALA A 245 -7.07 -1.44 0.70
C ALA A 245 -8.29 -1.98 -0.07
N TYR A 246 -9.47 -1.44 0.23
CA TYR A 246 -10.74 -1.83 -0.37
C TYR A 246 -11.03 -1.05 -1.64
N ALA A 247 -10.42 0.11 -1.82
CA ALA A 247 -10.47 0.86 -3.07
C ALA A 247 -9.64 0.17 -4.16
N GLY A 248 -10.17 0.18 -5.39
CA GLY A 248 -9.38 -0.19 -6.56
C GLY A 248 -8.28 0.83 -6.85
N ALA A 249 -7.33 0.50 -7.72
CA ALA A 249 -6.20 1.38 -8.07
C ALA A 249 -6.62 2.81 -8.49
N ASN A 250 -7.75 2.96 -9.18
CA ASN A 250 -8.28 4.25 -9.65
C ASN A 250 -9.28 4.92 -8.68
N ALA A 251 -9.60 4.27 -7.57
CA ALA A 251 -10.49 4.79 -6.53
C ALA A 251 -9.74 5.15 -5.24
N GLN A 252 -8.40 5.14 -5.29
CA GLN A 252 -7.57 5.55 -4.16
C GLN A 252 -7.86 7.01 -3.78
N PRO A 253 -7.72 7.38 -2.49
CA PRO A 253 -7.91 8.76 -2.05
C PRO A 253 -7.08 9.76 -2.87
N ASP A 254 -7.75 10.68 -3.56
CA ASP A 254 -7.19 11.64 -4.52
C ASP A 254 -7.15 13.07 -3.96
N TRP A 255 -7.08 13.20 -2.63
CA TRP A 255 -7.14 14.51 -1.99
C TRP A 255 -5.80 15.24 -1.92
N TRP A 256 -4.69 14.58 -2.24
CA TRP A 256 -3.33 15.09 -2.08
C TRP A 256 -2.59 15.13 -3.41
N LYS A 257 -1.64 16.08 -3.55
CA LYS A 257 -0.96 16.34 -4.83
C LYS A 257 0.55 16.20 -4.78
N CYS A 258 1.19 16.52 -3.67
CA CYS A 258 2.63 16.55 -3.55
C CYS A 258 3.07 16.23 -2.13
N TYR A 259 4.24 15.62 -2.01
CA TYR A 259 4.88 15.30 -0.76
C TYR A 259 6.38 15.59 -0.84
N THR A 260 6.98 15.94 0.29
CA THR A 260 8.44 15.94 0.46
C THR A 260 8.82 14.84 1.44
N GLY A 261 9.90 14.11 1.16
CA GLY A 261 10.37 13.03 2.04
C GLY A 261 9.38 11.87 2.19
N PHE A 262 8.40 11.70 1.31
CA PHE A 262 7.54 10.52 1.25
C PHE A 262 7.67 9.89 -0.14
N SER A 263 7.40 8.61 -0.27
CA SER A 263 7.27 7.93 -1.55
C SER A 263 6.28 6.80 -1.40
N LEU A 264 5.22 6.81 -2.21
CA LEU A 264 4.54 5.57 -2.54
C LEU A 264 5.45 4.85 -3.52
N ASP A 265 6.30 3.99 -2.99
CA ASP A 265 7.29 3.28 -3.77
C ASP A 265 6.53 2.52 -4.87
N CYS A 266 6.79 2.87 -6.13
CA CYS A 266 6.68 1.98 -7.29
C CYS A 266 7.93 2.02 -8.15
N PHE A 267 8.98 2.68 -7.65
CA PHE A 267 10.36 2.69 -8.12
C PHE A 267 11.13 3.77 -7.34
N THR A 268 11.93 3.37 -6.35
CA THR A 268 13.36 3.72 -6.10
C THR A 268 13.81 3.48 -4.64
N GLY A 269 13.10 2.71 -3.82
CA GLY A 269 13.43 2.53 -2.40
C GLY A 269 14.07 1.22 -1.91
N PHE A 270 14.48 0.29 -2.79
CA PHE A 270 15.31 -0.86 -2.36
C PHE A 270 16.59 -0.90 -3.20
N SER A 271 17.51 0.02 -2.90
CA SER A 271 18.93 -0.23 -3.16
C SER A 271 19.34 -1.46 -2.34
N PRO A 272 20.20 -2.36 -2.84
CA PRO A 272 20.74 -3.50 -2.09
C PRO A 272 21.31 -3.16 -0.69
N ASP A 273 21.57 -1.89 -0.41
CA ASP A 273 22.09 -1.39 0.87
C ASP A 273 21.06 -1.26 2.01
N THR A 274 19.74 -1.37 1.77
CA THR A 274 18.73 -1.37 2.86
C THR A 274 18.76 -2.63 3.72
N HIS A 275 19.60 -3.62 3.40
CA HIS A 275 19.82 -4.79 4.24
C HIS A 275 20.39 -4.50 5.64
N LYS A 276 20.91 -3.29 5.88
CA LYS A 276 21.34 -2.89 7.24
C LYS A 276 20.19 -2.52 8.19
N LEU A 277 18.94 -2.42 7.71
CA LEU A 277 17.79 -1.99 8.52
C LEU A 277 16.76 -3.09 8.81
N LEU A 278 16.95 -4.30 8.28
CA LEU A 278 16.07 -5.46 8.55
C LEU A 278 16.65 -6.46 9.56
N THR A 279 17.80 -6.12 10.16
CA THR A 279 18.38 -6.84 11.29
C THR A 279 18.85 -5.84 12.34
N ASN A 280 17.91 -5.33 13.14
CA ASN A 280 18.06 -4.89 14.53
C ASN A 280 16.68 -4.57 15.09
#